data_AF-A0A0N0UZE8-F1
#
_entry.id   AF-A0A0N0UZE8-F1
#
_cell.length_a   1.000
_cell.length_b   1.000
_cell.length_c   1.000
_cell.angle_alpha   90.00
_cell.angle_beta   90.00
_cell.angle_gamma   90.00
#
_symmetry.space_group_name_H-M   'P 1'
#
loop_
_entity.id
_entity.type
_entity.pdbx_description
1 polymer ?
#
loop_
_entity_poly.entity_id
_entity_poly.type
_entity_poly.pdbx_seq_one_letter_code
_entity_poly.pdbx_strand_id
1 'polypeptide(L)'
;EELRYRGQNNQLNCPVCDQPVLVKAGEVKQWHFAHRDTGSCPLRNESESVLRGRIILYRWLSNKYPAKVSLEKTISDIDLPRPFDCYIETDTGNKFAYWILESGFRSHGKIKKQFIWQDIHIQMIFLSNMIRKGPDDKSTLLLTPTERSFAYRSEYNQLYHSTSDSALTYLDLTTQYLHTFRGLFLIHKPHIFAYKTKLSEQIVNVLISPKNGEFVYPGEYEKLKSLRNMSLKSSDNNNTKKNKSYRRSIKKKRNYHHESISNGNHLDYLTKTYPCIKCGKQTNE
;
A
#
# COMPACT_ATOMS: atom_id res chain seq x y z
N GLU A 1 9.64 -20.40 32.97
CA GLU A 1 10.12 -20.05 34.32
C GLU A 1 11.11 -18.90 34.37
N GLU A 2 12.25 -18.99 33.69
CA GLU A 2 13.30 -17.95 33.74
C GLU A 2 12.80 -16.52 33.49
N LEU A 3 12.03 -16.29 32.42
CA LEU A 3 11.49 -14.95 32.13
C LEU A 3 10.52 -14.45 33.22
N ARG A 4 9.77 -15.35 33.88
CA ARG A 4 8.90 -14.95 35.00
C ARG A 4 9.72 -14.51 36.20
N TYR A 5 10.76 -15.28 36.53
CA TYR A 5 11.69 -14.94 37.61
C TYR A 5 12.37 -13.59 37.36
N ARG A 6 12.93 -13.38 36.16
CA ARG A 6 13.52 -12.09 35.76
C ARG A 6 12.52 -10.94 35.83
N GLY A 7 11.30 -11.17 35.37
CA GLY A 7 10.22 -10.18 35.48
C GLY A 7 9.87 -9.85 36.93
N GLN A 8 9.79 -10.85 37.82
CA GLN A 8 9.55 -10.68 39.26
C GLN A 8 10.67 -9.88 39.95
N ASN A 9 11.90 -9.98 39.47
CA ASN A 9 13.07 -9.25 39.98
C ASN A 9 13.37 -7.91 39.26
N ASN A 10 12.43 -7.37 38.48
CA ASN A 10 12.60 -6.11 37.73
C ASN A 10 13.79 -6.10 36.75
N GLN A 11 14.14 -7.26 36.19
CA GLN A 11 15.25 -7.41 35.24
C GLN A 11 14.80 -7.39 33.77
N LEU A 12 13.53 -7.03 33.53
CA LEU A 12 12.92 -6.93 32.22
C LEU A 12 12.27 -5.55 32.08
N ASN A 13 12.66 -4.83 31.03
CA ASN A 13 12.17 -3.49 30.73
C ASN A 13 11.42 -3.46 29.41
N CYS A 14 10.43 -2.57 29.30
CA CYS A 14 9.76 -2.28 28.04
C CYS A 14 10.73 -1.59 27.07
N PRO A 15 10.88 -2.06 25.82
CA PRO A 15 11.80 -1.45 24.86
C PRO A 15 11.40 -0.03 24.41
N VAL A 16 10.17 0.40 24.71
CA VAL A 16 9.62 1.70 24.28
C VAL A 16 9.73 2.76 25.38
N CYS A 17 9.43 2.42 26.64
CA CYS A 17 9.41 3.39 27.74
C CYS A 17 10.42 3.08 28.85
N ASP A 18 11.19 2.00 28.72
CA ASP A 18 12.18 1.49 29.68
C ASP A 18 11.62 1.17 31.09
N GLN A 19 10.30 1.14 31.24
CA GLN A 19 9.66 0.80 32.52
C GLN A 19 9.68 -0.71 32.76
N PRO A 20 9.75 -1.17 34.03
CA PRO A 20 9.73 -2.59 34.37
C PRO A 20 8.45 -3.31 33.91
N VAL A 21 8.62 -4.51 33.36
CA VAL A 21 7.53 -5.38 32.90
C VAL A 21 7.53 -6.74 33.58
N LEU A 22 6.33 -7.32 33.70
CA LEU A 22 6.07 -8.66 34.20
C LEU A 22 5.64 -9.59 33.08
N VAL A 23 6.03 -10.85 33.17
CA VAL A 23 5.54 -11.89 32.25
C VAL A 23 4.20 -12.42 32.76
N LYS A 24 3.13 -12.17 32.00
CA LYS A 24 1.81 -12.76 32.22
C LYS A 24 1.64 -13.94 31.27
N ALA A 25 1.88 -15.14 31.80
CA ALA A 25 1.79 -16.39 31.06
C ALA A 25 0.75 -17.31 31.73
N GLY A 26 -0.53 -16.98 31.57
CA GLY A 26 -1.62 -17.87 32.03
C GLY A 26 -1.95 -18.94 31.00
N GLU A 27 -2.85 -19.84 31.35
CA GLU A 27 -3.41 -20.84 30.41
C GLU A 27 -4.54 -20.24 29.56
N VAL A 28 -5.20 -19.18 30.04
CA VAL A 28 -6.39 -18.58 29.42
C VAL A 28 -6.05 -17.50 28.39
N LYS A 29 -5.04 -16.67 28.67
CA LYS A 29 -4.66 -15.53 27.81
C LYS A 29 -3.30 -15.79 27.17
N GLN A 30 -3.11 -15.25 25.97
CA GLN A 30 -1.81 -15.27 25.31
C GLN A 30 -0.74 -14.68 26.21
N TRP A 31 0.44 -15.29 26.17
CA TRP A 31 1.57 -14.83 26.96
C TRP A 31 1.98 -13.43 26.50
N HIS A 32 2.08 -12.50 27.44
CA HIS A 32 2.43 -11.11 27.16
C HIS A 32 3.25 -10.51 28.29
N PHE A 33 3.95 -9.42 27.98
CA PHE A 33 4.59 -8.56 28.96
C PHE A 33 3.60 -7.47 29.39
N ALA A 34 3.40 -7.31 30.70
CA ALA A 34 2.53 -6.30 31.27
C ALA A 34 3.36 -5.33 32.11
N HIS A 35 3.15 -4.02 31.93
CA HIS A 35 3.75 -3.01 32.78
C HIS A 35 3.31 -3.20 34.23
N ARG A 36 4.24 -3.01 35.17
CA ARG A 36 3.92 -3.00 36.60
C ARG A 36 3.12 -1.77 36.98
N ASP A 37 3.60 -0.62 36.53
CA ASP A 37 2.99 0.67 36.79
C ASP A 37 2.17 1.15 35.60
N THR A 38 1.11 1.90 35.91
CA THR A 38 0.15 2.44 34.95
C THR A 38 0.64 3.74 34.31
N GLY A 39 1.94 3.81 33.97
CA GLY A 39 2.54 4.94 33.25
C GLY A 39 1.95 5.14 31.85
N SER A 40 2.37 6.23 31.19
CA SER A 40 1.92 6.62 29.84
C SER A 40 2.68 5.90 28.72
N CYS A 41 2.82 4.58 28.80
CA CYS A 41 3.47 3.81 27.74
C CYS A 41 2.57 3.71 26.50
N PRO A 42 3.07 4.04 25.28
CA PRO A 42 2.31 3.88 24.03
C PRO A 42 1.82 2.45 23.77
N LEU A 43 2.53 1.43 24.27
CA LEU A 43 2.17 0.02 24.09
C LEU A 43 1.14 -0.51 25.09
N ARG A 44 0.72 0.31 26.07
CA ARG A 44 -0.09 -0.17 27.20
C ARG A 44 -1.45 -0.75 26.80
N ASN A 45 -2.09 -0.17 25.79
CA ASN A 45 -3.46 -0.48 25.42
C ASN A 45 -3.55 -1.22 24.07
N GLU A 46 -2.52 -1.97 23.69
CA GLU A 46 -2.57 -2.75 22.47
C GLU A 46 -3.58 -3.90 22.62
N SER A 47 -4.45 -4.04 21.62
CA SER A 47 -5.42 -5.11 21.60
C SER A 47 -4.75 -6.46 21.33
N GLU A 48 -5.40 -7.53 21.79
CA GLU A 48 -4.99 -8.91 21.47
C GLU A 48 -4.88 -9.13 19.94
N SER A 49 -5.73 -8.47 19.16
CA SER A 49 -5.73 -8.55 17.70
C SER A 49 -4.46 -7.96 17.09
N VAL A 50 -4.01 -6.80 17.59
CA VAL A 50 -2.76 -6.17 17.13
C VAL A 50 -1.56 -7.05 17.51
N LEU A 51 -1.51 -7.57 18.75
CA LEU A 51 -0.45 -8.46 19.21
C LEU A 51 -0.36 -9.73 18.35
N ARG A 52 -1.51 -10.39 18.10
CA ARG A 52 -1.58 -11.58 17.25
C ARG A 52 -1.16 -11.28 15.81
N GLY A 53 -1.61 -10.14 15.26
CA GLY A 53 -1.21 -9.69 13.94
C GLY A 53 0.30 -9.46 13.84
N ARG A 54 0.91 -8.83 14.86
CA ARG A 54 2.35 -8.60 14.93
C ARG A 54 3.13 -9.92 14.97
N ILE A 55 2.66 -10.92 15.71
CA ILE A 55 3.31 -12.25 15.74
C ILE A 55 3.27 -12.91 14.35
N ILE A 56 2.12 -12.89 13.67
CA ILE A 56 1.98 -13.45 12.32
C ILE A 56 2.93 -12.74 11.35
N LEU A 57 2.91 -11.41 11.39
CA LEU A 57 3.72 -10.55 10.53
C LEU A 57 5.22 -10.77 10.77
N TYR A 58 5.65 -10.77 12.04
CA TYR A 58 7.04 -11.00 12.43
C TYR A 58 7.56 -12.35 11.96
N ARG A 59 6.81 -13.43 12.19
CA ARG A 59 7.18 -14.78 11.74
C ARG A 59 7.36 -14.83 10.22
N TRP A 60 6.40 -14.28 9.48
CA TRP A 60 6.48 -14.22 8.03
C TRP A 60 7.68 -13.40 7.55
N LEU A 61 7.86 -12.18 8.07
CA LEU A 61 8.96 -11.31 7.69
C LEU A 61 10.33 -11.91 8.04
N SER A 62 10.44 -12.57 9.20
CA SER A 62 11.70 -13.18 9.66
C SER A 62 12.13 -14.35 8.78
N ASN A 63 11.17 -15.07 8.20
CA ASN A 63 11.46 -16.11 7.20
C ASN A 63 11.95 -15.51 5.88
N LYS A 64 11.47 -14.31 5.49
CA LYS A 64 11.89 -13.63 4.25
C LYS A 64 13.19 -12.83 4.41
N TYR A 65 13.41 -12.26 5.59
CA TYR A 65 14.56 -11.41 5.93
C TYR A 65 15.16 -11.84 7.28
N PRO A 66 15.88 -12.98 7.32
CA PRO A 66 16.48 -13.48 8.55
C PRO A 66 17.37 -12.44 9.23
N ALA A 67 17.20 -12.28 10.54
CA ALA A 67 17.96 -11.36 11.41
C ALA A 67 17.87 -9.85 11.07
N LYS A 68 16.94 -9.44 10.20
CA LYS A 68 16.78 -8.03 9.79
C LYS A 68 15.46 -7.40 10.22
N VAL A 69 14.61 -8.15 10.91
CA VAL A 69 13.29 -7.69 11.36
C VAL A 69 13.38 -7.16 12.78
N SER A 70 13.13 -5.87 12.94
CA SER A 70 12.95 -5.22 14.25
C SER A 70 11.46 -5.10 14.58
N LEU A 71 11.10 -5.34 15.85
CA LEU A 71 9.76 -5.12 16.36
C LEU A 71 9.64 -3.73 17.01
N GLU A 72 8.43 -3.17 17.01
CA GLU A 72 8.08 -1.99 17.80
C GLU A 72 9.04 -0.80 17.58
N LYS A 73 9.38 -0.56 16.31
CA LYS A 73 10.38 0.45 15.92
C LYS A 73 9.79 1.86 16.02
N THR A 74 10.34 2.66 16.92
CA THR A 74 10.12 4.11 16.98
C THR A 74 11.07 4.82 16.03
N ILE A 75 10.58 5.87 15.37
CA ILE A 75 11.36 6.78 14.51
C ILE A 75 11.22 8.18 15.11
N SER A 76 12.33 8.82 15.47
CA SER A 76 12.36 10.06 16.28
C SER A 76 11.62 11.23 15.65
N ASP A 77 11.64 11.30 14.32
CA ASP A 77 11.20 12.49 13.58
C ASP A 77 9.71 12.43 13.20
N ILE A 78 9.01 11.36 13.59
CA ILE A 78 7.59 11.17 13.30
C ILE A 78 6.81 10.90 14.59
N ASP A 79 5.82 11.76 14.81
CA ASP A 79 4.90 11.70 15.95
C ASP A 79 3.80 10.65 15.65
N LEU A 80 4.09 9.39 15.97
CA LEU A 80 3.17 8.27 15.82
C LEU A 80 2.49 7.95 17.16
N PRO A 81 1.19 7.57 17.16
CA PRO A 81 0.50 7.15 18.38
C PRO A 81 1.09 5.89 19.02
N ARG A 82 1.80 5.09 18.23
CA ARG A 82 2.55 3.91 18.67
C ARG A 82 3.64 3.58 17.65
N PRO A 83 4.66 2.79 18.02
CA PRO A 83 5.70 2.35 17.10
C PRO A 83 5.17 1.52 15.92
N PHE A 84 5.99 1.36 14.88
CA PHE A 84 5.69 0.41 13.81
C PHE A 84 5.77 -1.03 14.31
N ASP A 85 4.89 -1.91 13.83
CA ASP A 85 4.82 -3.29 14.33
C ASP A 85 6.05 -4.09 13.92
N CYS A 86 6.49 -3.93 12.67
CA CYS A 86 7.72 -4.52 12.16
C CYS A 86 8.46 -3.52 11.29
N TYR A 87 9.78 -3.57 11.33
CA TYR A 87 10.68 -2.75 10.54
C TYR A 87 11.80 -3.60 9.95
N ILE A 88 12.18 -3.32 8.72
CA ILE A 88 13.23 -4.04 7.98
C ILE A 88 14.18 -3.03 7.37
N GLU A 89 15.47 -3.34 7.48
CA GLU A 89 16.54 -2.72 6.71
C GLU A 89 17.22 -3.81 5.87
N THR A 90 17.21 -3.63 4.55
CA THR A 90 17.80 -4.60 3.61
C THR A 90 19.28 -4.32 3.40
N ASP A 91 20.03 -5.30 2.86
CA ASP A 91 21.46 -5.11 2.53
C ASP A 91 21.67 -4.06 1.44
N THR A 92 20.62 -3.79 0.65
CA THR A 92 20.62 -2.75 -0.38
C THR A 92 20.32 -1.35 0.19
N GLY A 93 20.15 -1.23 1.51
CA GLY A 93 19.82 0.03 2.20
C GLY A 93 18.35 0.44 2.12
N ASN A 94 17.46 -0.40 1.57
CA ASN A 94 16.04 -0.09 1.53
C ASN A 94 15.41 -0.35 2.90
N LYS A 95 14.51 0.55 3.32
CA LYS A 95 13.86 0.50 4.63
C LYS A 95 12.36 0.33 4.47
N PHE A 96 11.80 -0.67 5.15
CA PHE A 96 10.38 -0.96 5.14
C PHE A 96 9.82 -0.95 6.56
N ALA A 97 8.69 -0.29 6.76
CA ALA A 97 7.95 -0.33 8.01
C ALA A 97 6.56 -0.90 7.74
N TYR A 98 6.09 -1.79 8.61
CA TYR A 98 4.77 -2.39 8.51
C TYR A 98 3.93 -2.01 9.74
N TRP A 99 2.69 -1.60 9.50
CA TRP A 99 1.81 -1.10 10.55
C TRP A 99 0.40 -1.68 10.46
N ILE A 100 -0.01 -2.36 11.52
CA ILE A 100 -1.30 -3.02 11.66
C ILE A 100 -2.33 -2.02 12.18
N LEU A 101 -3.43 -1.87 11.46
CA LEU A 101 -4.49 -0.94 11.79
C LEU A 101 -5.75 -1.72 12.15
N GLU A 102 -6.31 -1.42 13.32
CA GLU A 102 -7.56 -2.00 13.80
C GLU A 102 -8.68 -0.96 13.90
N SER A 103 -9.91 -1.44 14.15
CA SER A 103 -11.05 -0.57 14.40
C SER A 103 -10.79 0.33 15.60
N GLY A 104 -10.98 1.64 15.43
CA GLY A 104 -10.74 2.64 16.48
C GLY A 104 -9.39 3.34 16.38
N PHE A 105 -8.52 2.93 15.45
CA PHE A 105 -7.31 3.69 15.13
C PHE A 105 -7.66 5.12 14.68
N ARG A 106 -7.25 6.11 15.47
CA ARG A 106 -7.40 7.52 15.15
C ARG A 106 -6.10 8.02 14.53
N SER A 107 -6.14 8.40 13.26
CA SER A 107 -5.02 9.09 12.64
C SER A 107 -4.86 10.45 13.30
N HIS A 108 -3.81 10.65 14.10
CA HIS A 108 -3.42 11.99 14.49
C HIS A 108 -2.94 12.72 13.23
N GLY A 109 -3.44 13.95 13.00
CA GLY A 109 -3.50 14.63 11.70
C GLY A 109 -2.18 14.92 10.95
N LYS A 110 -1.05 14.36 11.40
CA LYS A 110 0.29 14.48 10.80
C LYS A 110 0.64 13.34 9.84
N ILE A 111 0.06 12.13 9.99
CA ILE A 111 0.29 11.01 9.05
C ILE A 111 -0.62 11.18 7.83
N LYS A 112 -0.38 12.24 7.05
CA LYS A 112 -1.13 12.51 5.82
C LYS A 112 -0.52 11.73 4.68
N LYS A 113 -1.12 10.60 4.26
CA LYS A 113 -0.89 9.91 2.96
C LYS A 113 0.57 9.62 2.57
N GLN A 114 1.52 9.76 3.49
CA GLN A 114 2.93 9.59 3.22
C GLN A 114 3.26 8.12 3.46
N PHE A 115 3.21 7.35 2.37
CA PHE A 115 3.68 5.96 2.33
C PHE A 115 5.20 5.85 2.27
N ILE A 116 5.90 7.00 2.29
CA ILE A 116 7.34 7.11 2.34
C ILE A 116 7.68 8.23 3.33
N TRP A 117 8.49 7.93 4.34
CA TRP A 117 9.00 8.91 5.31
C TRP A 117 10.51 8.84 5.37
N GLN A 118 11.21 9.92 5.01
CA GLN A 118 12.68 10.03 5.02
C GLN A 118 13.46 8.98 4.20
N ASP A 119 12.79 8.08 3.46
CA ASP A 119 13.29 6.89 2.71
C ASP A 119 12.62 5.57 3.15
N ILE A 120 11.94 5.57 4.29
CA ILE A 120 11.22 4.42 4.84
C ILE A 120 9.89 4.25 4.12
N HIS A 121 9.72 3.13 3.42
CA HIS A 121 8.44 2.77 2.83
C HIS A 121 7.51 2.16 3.88
N ILE A 122 6.34 2.76 4.07
CA ILE A 122 5.37 2.36 5.09
C ILE A 122 4.24 1.55 4.45
N GLN A 123 4.08 0.32 4.90
CA GLN A 123 3.04 -0.63 4.49
C GLN A 123 1.99 -0.76 5.59
N MET A 124 0.79 -0.26 5.30
CA MET A 124 -0.33 -0.32 6.24
C MET A 124 -1.18 -1.56 5.97
N ILE A 125 -1.52 -2.27 7.05
CA ILE A 125 -2.24 -3.54 7.01
C ILE A 125 -3.45 -3.42 7.91
N PHE A 126 -4.65 -3.38 7.35
CA PHE A 126 -5.88 -3.39 8.14
C PHE A 126 -6.18 -4.80 8.65
N LEU A 127 -6.97 -4.95 9.72
CA LEU A 127 -7.47 -6.28 10.11
C LEU A 127 -8.70 -6.67 9.28
N SER A 128 -8.84 -7.95 8.91
CA SER A 128 -9.92 -8.42 8.03
C SER A 128 -11.31 -8.21 8.60
N ASN A 129 -11.45 -8.17 9.93
CA ASN A 129 -12.72 -7.83 10.60
C ASN A 129 -13.20 -6.40 10.32
N MET A 130 -12.35 -5.53 9.74
CA MET A 130 -12.73 -4.19 9.29
C MET A 130 -13.37 -4.16 7.90
N ILE A 131 -13.28 -5.26 7.13
CA ILE A 131 -13.85 -5.35 5.79
C ILE A 131 -15.37 -5.27 5.90
N ARG A 132 -15.95 -4.21 5.34
CA ARG A 132 -17.40 -4.03 5.21
C ARG A 132 -17.77 -4.09 3.73
N LYS A 133 -18.61 -5.05 3.36
CA LYS A 133 -19.12 -5.14 2.00
C LYS A 133 -20.08 -3.99 1.70
N GLY A 134 -20.02 -3.48 0.48
CA GLY A 134 -20.97 -2.49 -0.01
C GLY A 134 -22.28 -3.12 -0.50
N PRO A 135 -23.22 -2.31 -1.00
CA PRO A 135 -24.54 -2.78 -1.45
C PRO A 135 -24.45 -3.85 -2.54
N ASP A 136 -23.43 -3.77 -3.40
CA ASP A 136 -23.05 -4.85 -4.31
C ASP A 136 -21.94 -5.68 -3.66
N ASP A 137 -22.37 -6.70 -2.92
CA ASP A 137 -21.55 -7.64 -2.15
C ASP A 137 -20.43 -8.31 -2.97
N LYS A 138 -20.51 -8.27 -4.31
CA LYS A 138 -19.56 -8.91 -5.21
C LYS A 138 -18.37 -8.04 -5.58
N SER A 139 -18.48 -6.71 -5.55
CA SER A 139 -17.44 -5.83 -6.07
C SER A 139 -17.26 -4.50 -5.33
N THR A 140 -17.95 -4.30 -4.21
CA THR A 140 -17.95 -3.03 -3.48
C THR A 140 -17.62 -3.17 -2.00
N LEU A 141 -17.06 -2.09 -1.42
CA LEU A 141 -16.68 -1.96 -0.02
C LEU A 141 -17.22 -0.65 0.57
N LEU A 142 -17.53 -0.68 1.87
CA LEU A 142 -17.82 0.48 2.71
C LEU A 142 -16.57 0.85 3.52
N LEU A 143 -15.83 1.85 3.05
CA LEU A 143 -14.56 2.25 3.66
C LEU A 143 -14.75 3.33 4.73
N THR A 144 -14.11 3.18 5.89
CA THR A 144 -13.97 4.25 6.91
C THR A 144 -13.18 5.44 6.38
N PRO A 145 -13.30 6.61 7.04
CA PRO A 145 -12.37 7.72 6.80
C PRO A 145 -10.89 7.32 6.87
N THR A 146 -10.52 6.45 7.81
CA THR A 146 -9.17 5.92 7.98
C THR A 146 -8.73 5.08 6.79
N GLU A 147 -9.51 4.07 6.39
CA GLU A 147 -9.22 3.25 5.20
C GLU A 147 -9.09 4.09 3.93
N ARG A 148 -9.99 5.06 3.73
CA ARG A 148 -9.92 5.97 2.57
C ARG A 148 -8.65 6.83 2.56
N SER A 149 -8.21 7.27 3.74
CA SER A 149 -7.03 8.14 3.86
C SER A 149 -5.73 7.38 3.66
N PHE A 150 -5.74 6.07 3.89
CA PHE A 150 -4.57 5.19 3.81
C PHE A 150 -4.59 4.22 2.62
N ALA A 151 -5.52 4.37 1.68
CA ALA A 151 -5.44 3.69 0.40
C ALA A 151 -4.15 4.14 -0.33
N TYR A 152 -3.32 3.18 -0.72
CA TYR A 152 -1.97 3.42 -1.23
C TYR A 152 -1.87 3.20 -2.72
N ARG A 153 -0.86 3.82 -3.34
CA ARG A 153 -0.57 3.65 -4.75
C ARG A 153 0.24 2.38 -5.00
N SER A 154 -0.20 1.57 -5.95
CA SER A 154 0.49 0.34 -6.36
C SER A 154 0.76 0.33 -7.86
N GLU A 155 1.98 -0.05 -8.26
CA GLU A 155 2.30 -0.27 -9.67
C GLU A 155 1.59 -1.50 -10.26
N TYR A 156 1.25 -2.47 -9.42
CA TYR A 156 0.51 -3.68 -9.84
C TYR A 156 -0.92 -3.37 -10.26
N ASN A 157 -1.47 -2.20 -9.91
CA ASN A 157 -2.77 -1.76 -10.39
C ASN A 157 -2.84 -1.59 -11.92
N GLN A 158 -1.69 -1.44 -12.59
CA GLN A 158 -1.60 -1.40 -14.05
C GLN A 158 -2.12 -2.69 -14.72
N LEU A 159 -2.05 -3.83 -14.00
CA LEU A 159 -2.54 -5.11 -14.50
C LEU A 159 -4.06 -5.17 -14.68
N TYR A 160 -4.78 -4.30 -13.99
CA TYR A 160 -6.23 -4.40 -13.86
C TYR A 160 -6.98 -3.29 -14.61
N HIS A 161 -6.28 -2.57 -15.51
CA HIS A 161 -6.82 -1.48 -16.31
C HIS A 161 -7.65 -0.48 -15.48
N SER A 162 -7.19 -0.24 -14.25
CA SER A 162 -7.84 0.68 -13.34
C SER A 162 -7.41 2.11 -13.65
N THR A 163 -8.36 3.04 -13.71
CA THR A 163 -8.06 4.48 -13.72
C THR A 163 -7.62 4.98 -12.35
N SER A 164 -7.89 4.19 -11.30
CA SER A 164 -7.40 4.43 -9.94
C SER A 164 -6.21 3.54 -9.64
N ASP A 165 -5.16 4.14 -9.11
CA ASP A 165 -3.98 3.45 -8.63
C ASP A 165 -4.07 3.09 -7.15
N SER A 166 -5.25 3.20 -6.52
CA SER A 166 -5.43 2.95 -5.09
C SER A 166 -5.62 1.47 -4.75
N ALA A 167 -5.01 1.03 -3.65
CA ALA A 167 -5.16 -0.32 -3.09
C ALA A 167 -5.28 -0.28 -1.55
N LEU A 168 -5.86 -1.34 -0.98
CA LEU A 168 -5.90 -1.58 0.46
C LEU A 168 -5.62 -3.05 0.77
N THR A 169 -4.87 -3.29 1.83
CA THR A 169 -4.48 -4.62 2.27
C THR A 169 -5.01 -4.90 3.67
N TYR A 170 -5.53 -6.12 3.86
CA TYR A 170 -6.12 -6.60 5.10
C TYR A 170 -5.50 -7.95 5.49
N LEU A 171 -5.26 -8.17 6.78
CA LEU A 171 -4.77 -9.42 7.35
C LEU A 171 -5.88 -10.12 8.13
N ASP A 172 -6.13 -11.37 7.80
CA ASP A 172 -7.00 -12.25 8.56
C ASP A 172 -6.22 -13.01 9.63
N LEU A 173 -6.52 -12.75 10.92
CA LEU A 173 -5.75 -13.31 12.03
C LEU A 173 -6.00 -14.81 12.27
N THR A 174 -7.11 -15.34 11.75
CA THR A 174 -7.50 -16.74 11.94
C THR A 174 -6.90 -17.61 10.85
N THR A 175 -7.11 -17.22 9.59
CA THR A 175 -6.68 -17.97 8.41
C THR A 175 -5.27 -17.59 7.96
N GLN A 176 -4.72 -16.47 8.45
CA GLN A 176 -3.45 -15.87 8.02
C GLN A 176 -3.42 -15.51 6.53
N TYR A 177 -4.58 -15.19 5.96
CA TYR A 177 -4.67 -14.67 4.59
C TYR A 177 -4.42 -13.17 4.57
N LEU A 178 -3.68 -12.72 3.56
CA LEU A 178 -3.65 -11.32 3.15
C LEU A 178 -4.67 -11.12 2.02
N HIS A 179 -5.59 -10.19 2.23
CA HIS A 179 -6.54 -9.74 1.21
C HIS A 179 -6.14 -8.36 0.70
N THR A 180 -5.88 -8.22 -0.60
CA THR A 180 -5.59 -6.91 -1.20
C THR A 180 -6.64 -6.58 -2.25
N PHE A 181 -7.31 -5.45 -2.06
CA PHE A 181 -8.24 -4.89 -3.02
C PHE A 181 -7.48 -3.90 -3.89
N ARG A 182 -7.31 -4.25 -5.17
CA ARG A 182 -6.57 -3.47 -6.16
C ARG A 182 -7.52 -2.63 -7.01
N GLY A 183 -7.08 -1.45 -7.41
CA GLY A 183 -7.85 -0.53 -8.24
C GLY A 183 -9.14 -0.04 -7.56
N LEU A 184 -9.04 0.46 -6.33
CA LEU A 184 -10.16 1.02 -5.57
C LEU A 184 -10.60 2.37 -6.14
N PHE A 185 -11.87 2.54 -6.48
CA PHE A 185 -12.42 3.82 -6.93
C PHE A 185 -13.78 4.14 -6.30
N LEU A 186 -13.98 5.41 -5.96
CA LEU A 186 -15.19 5.90 -5.31
C LEU A 186 -16.36 5.84 -6.30
N ILE A 187 -17.43 5.13 -5.94
CA ILE A 187 -18.65 5.04 -6.76
C ILE A 187 -19.82 5.82 -6.17
N HIS A 188 -19.87 5.98 -4.84
CA HIS A 188 -20.86 6.81 -4.17
C HIS A 188 -20.26 7.46 -2.93
N LYS A 189 -20.38 8.79 -2.86
CA LYS A 189 -19.84 9.57 -1.74
C LYS A 189 -20.56 9.23 -0.42
N PRO A 190 -19.85 9.24 0.72
CA PRO A 190 -18.39 9.40 0.87
C PRO A 190 -17.63 8.06 0.92
N HIS A 191 -18.31 6.91 1.04
CA HIS A 191 -17.68 5.69 1.57
C HIS A 191 -17.87 4.43 0.73
N ILE A 192 -18.63 4.46 -0.37
CA ILE A 192 -18.83 3.26 -1.20
C ILE A 192 -17.78 3.25 -2.32
N PHE A 193 -16.89 2.27 -2.28
CA PHE A 193 -15.82 2.06 -3.26
C PHE A 193 -16.03 0.75 -3.99
N ALA A 194 -15.84 0.77 -5.31
CA ALA A 194 -15.66 -0.45 -6.08
C ALA A 194 -14.17 -0.79 -6.18
N TYR A 195 -13.84 -2.05 -6.43
CA TYR A 195 -12.48 -2.50 -6.72
C TYR A 195 -12.44 -3.28 -8.05
N LYS A 196 -11.27 -3.33 -8.70
CA LYS A 196 -11.10 -4.10 -9.93
C LYS A 196 -10.85 -5.56 -9.66
N THR A 197 -10.09 -5.86 -8.61
CA THR A 197 -9.86 -7.24 -8.18
C THR A 197 -9.60 -7.33 -6.69
N LYS A 198 -9.94 -8.49 -6.12
CA LYS A 198 -9.58 -8.88 -4.77
C LYS A 198 -8.60 -10.05 -4.88
N LEU A 199 -7.39 -9.84 -4.42
CA LEU A 199 -6.37 -10.89 -4.27
C LEU A 199 -6.45 -11.44 -2.85
N SER A 200 -6.33 -12.75 -2.70
CA SER A 200 -6.41 -13.43 -1.40
C SER A 200 -5.46 -14.62 -1.42
N GLU A 201 -4.52 -14.64 -0.50
CA GLU A 201 -3.49 -15.68 -0.43
C GLU A 201 -2.99 -15.80 1.01
N GLN A 202 -2.54 -16.98 1.41
CA GLN A 202 -1.86 -17.16 2.70
C GLN A 202 -0.61 -16.28 2.73
N ILE A 203 -0.41 -15.55 3.82
CA ILE A 203 0.68 -14.57 3.95
C ILE A 203 2.04 -15.20 3.62
N VAL A 204 2.26 -16.47 3.96
CA VAL A 204 3.50 -17.21 3.69
C VAL A 204 3.88 -17.26 2.20
N ASN A 205 2.88 -17.30 1.32
CA ASN A 205 3.02 -17.38 -0.13
C ASN A 205 3.13 -15.99 -0.78
N VAL A 206 2.83 -14.92 -0.05
CA VAL A 206 2.98 -13.54 -0.52
C VAL A 206 4.45 -13.15 -0.54
N LEU A 207 4.87 -12.53 -1.63
CA LEU A 207 6.21 -11.98 -1.81
C LEU A 207 6.25 -10.52 -1.37
N ILE A 208 7.47 -10.02 -1.13
CA ILE A 208 7.72 -8.64 -0.74
C ILE A 208 8.52 -7.98 -1.86
N SER A 209 8.01 -6.86 -2.38
CA SER A 209 8.74 -6.07 -3.36
C SER A 209 10.05 -5.56 -2.73
N PRO A 210 11.22 -5.88 -3.30
CA PRO A 210 12.51 -5.44 -2.77
C PRO A 210 12.72 -3.93 -2.91
N LYS A 211 11.86 -3.24 -3.68
CA LYS A 211 11.94 -1.80 -3.91
C LYS A 211 11.28 -0.99 -2.80
N ASN A 212 10.15 -1.45 -2.29
CA ASN A 212 9.28 -0.63 -1.43
C ASN A 212 8.58 -1.43 -0.32
N GLY A 213 8.84 -2.73 -0.19
CA GLY A 213 8.20 -3.57 0.83
C GLY A 213 6.75 -3.94 0.52
N GLU A 214 6.20 -3.54 -0.63
CA GLU A 214 4.80 -3.82 -1.01
C GLU A 214 4.54 -5.32 -1.14
N PHE A 215 3.32 -5.74 -0.77
CA PHE A 215 2.85 -7.12 -0.97
C PHE A 215 2.68 -7.44 -2.46
N VAL A 216 3.30 -8.53 -2.90
CA VAL A 216 3.26 -9.02 -4.27
C VAL A 216 2.69 -10.43 -4.26
N TYR A 217 1.51 -10.60 -4.85
CA TYR A 217 0.85 -11.91 -4.92
C TYR A 217 1.49 -12.78 -6.00
N PRO A 218 1.42 -14.13 -5.87
CA PRO A 218 1.96 -15.05 -6.85
C PRO A 218 1.53 -14.70 -8.29
N GLY A 219 2.51 -14.56 -9.18
CA GLY A 219 2.30 -14.23 -10.58
C GLY A 219 2.09 -12.73 -10.90
N GLU A 220 1.92 -11.84 -9.91
CA GLU A 220 1.76 -10.41 -10.18
C GLU A 220 3.02 -9.79 -10.81
N TYR A 221 4.20 -10.17 -10.32
CA TYR A 221 5.48 -9.67 -10.83
C TYR A 221 5.72 -10.04 -12.30
N GLU A 222 5.52 -11.31 -12.65
CA GLU A 222 5.71 -11.86 -13.98
C GLU A 222 4.73 -11.22 -14.97
N LYS A 223 3.47 -11.04 -14.56
CA LYS A 223 2.45 -10.34 -15.35
C LYS A 223 2.84 -8.89 -15.60
N LEU A 224 3.29 -8.17 -14.57
CA LEU A 224 3.65 -6.76 -14.70
C LEU A 224 4.87 -6.57 -15.59
N LYS A 225 5.88 -7.45 -15.45
CA LYS A 225 7.05 -7.49 -16.33
C LYS A 225 6.66 -7.74 -17.79
N SER A 226 5.77 -8.70 -18.02
CA SER A 226 5.27 -9.02 -19.37
C SER A 226 4.52 -7.84 -19.99
N LEU A 227 3.65 -7.18 -19.23
CA LEU A 227 2.91 -5.99 -19.66
C LEU A 227 3.87 -4.85 -20.07
N ARG A 228 4.90 -4.59 -19.26
CA ARG A 228 5.93 -3.57 -19.57
C ARG A 228 6.70 -3.89 -20.84
N ASN A 229 7.10 -5.15 -21.02
CA ASN A 229 7.81 -5.59 -22.23
C ASN A 229 6.95 -5.44 -23.49
N MET A 230 5.65 -5.72 -23.41
CA MET A 230 4.72 -5.51 -24.53
C MET A 230 4.57 -4.02 -24.87
N SER A 231 4.50 -3.14 -23.86
CA SER A 231 4.41 -1.69 -24.05
C SER A 231 5.67 -1.10 -24.71
N LEU A 232 6.86 -1.55 -24.29
CA LEU A 232 8.14 -1.15 -24.90
C LEU A 232 8.20 -1.53 -26.38
N LYS A 233 7.90 -2.80 -26.72
CA LYS A 233 7.84 -3.27 -28.12
C LYS A 233 6.84 -2.47 -28.96
N SER A 234 5.69 -2.11 -28.38
CA SER A 234 4.65 -1.32 -29.05
C SER A 234 5.12 0.11 -29.31
N SER A 235 5.84 0.71 -28.37
CA SER A 235 6.39 2.06 -28.45
C SER A 235 7.52 2.14 -29.48
N ASP A 236 8.42 1.14 -29.52
CA ASP A 236 9.47 1.04 -30.54
C ASP A 236 8.90 0.87 -31.94
N ASN A 237 7.86 0.05 -32.09
CA ASN A 237 7.14 -0.10 -33.35
C ASN A 237 6.46 1.20 -33.78
N ASN A 238 5.84 1.94 -32.86
CA ASN A 238 5.20 3.22 -33.16
C ASN A 238 6.24 4.30 -33.50
N ASN A 239 7.38 4.35 -32.81
CA ASN A 239 8.49 5.25 -33.14
C ASN A 239 9.11 4.90 -34.49
N THR A 240 9.25 3.61 -34.81
CA THR A 240 9.75 3.16 -36.11
C THR A 240 8.76 3.53 -37.23
N LYS A 241 7.45 3.40 -37.00
CA LYS A 241 6.40 3.83 -37.93
C LYS A 241 6.36 5.35 -38.09
N LYS A 242 6.47 6.13 -37.00
CA LYS A 242 6.58 7.59 -37.03
C LYS A 242 7.84 8.04 -37.78
N ASN A 243 8.99 7.42 -37.53
CA ASN A 243 10.24 7.74 -38.23
C ASN A 243 10.18 7.36 -39.71
N LYS A 244 9.55 6.24 -40.08
CA LYS A 244 9.30 5.90 -41.49
C LYS A 244 8.32 6.89 -42.14
N SER A 245 7.28 7.30 -41.43
CA SER A 245 6.33 8.33 -41.91
C SER A 245 7.01 9.69 -42.08
N TYR A 246 7.82 10.10 -41.11
CA TYR A 246 8.62 11.33 -41.14
C TYR A 246 9.66 11.32 -42.26
N ARG A 247 10.35 10.20 -42.49
CA ARG A 247 11.27 10.04 -43.64
C ARG A 247 10.52 10.10 -44.98
N ARG A 248 9.30 9.54 -45.06
CA ARG A 248 8.44 9.64 -46.25
C ARG A 248 7.94 11.07 -46.46
N SER A 249 7.60 11.80 -45.40
CA SER A 249 7.18 13.20 -45.50
C SER A 249 8.35 14.15 -45.81
N ILE A 250 9.56 13.88 -45.34
CA ILE A 250 10.79 14.58 -45.80
C ILE A 250 11.07 14.29 -47.28
N LYS A 251 10.95 13.03 -47.74
CA LYS A 251 11.07 12.71 -49.18
C LYS A 251 10.00 13.43 -50.01
N LYS A 252 8.75 13.48 -49.54
CA LYS A 252 7.68 14.27 -50.19
C LYS A 252 7.95 15.77 -50.16
N LYS A 253 8.46 16.35 -49.07
CA LYS A 253 8.85 17.77 -48.98
C LYS A 253 10.04 18.12 -49.87
N ARG A 254 11.01 17.22 -50.06
CA ARG A 254 12.10 17.39 -51.05
C ARG A 254 11.57 17.38 -52.49
N ASN A 255 10.53 16.60 -52.78
CA ASN A 255 9.86 16.62 -54.08
C ASN A 255 8.95 17.85 -54.26
N TYR A 256 8.40 18.42 -53.18
CA TYR A 256 7.55 19.62 -53.21
C TYR A 256 8.33 20.95 -53.27
N HIS A 257 9.63 20.96 -52.95
CA HIS A 257 10.46 22.17 -53.10
C HIS A 257 10.73 22.55 -54.57
N HIS A 258 10.15 21.82 -55.52
CA HIS A 258 10.13 22.18 -56.94
C HIS A 258 8.85 22.91 -57.39
N GLU A 259 7.82 23.06 -56.54
CA GLU A 259 6.56 23.75 -56.90
C GLU A 259 6.02 24.61 -55.74
N SER A 260 6.26 25.92 -55.87
CA SER A 260 5.41 27.06 -55.49
C SER A 260 4.65 27.08 -54.14
N ILE A 261 5.09 28.00 -53.28
CA ILE A 261 4.38 29.18 -52.70
C ILE A 261 2.83 29.13 -52.71
N SER A 262 2.21 29.15 -51.53
CA SER A 262 1.26 30.19 -51.04
C SER A 262 0.25 29.69 -49.98
N ASN A 263 -0.09 30.63 -49.09
CA ASN A 263 -1.26 30.75 -48.23
C ASN A 263 -1.34 29.93 -46.93
N GLY A 264 -1.10 30.66 -45.84
CA GLY A 264 -1.48 30.28 -44.49
C GLY A 264 -2.95 30.55 -44.21
N ASN A 265 -3.51 29.78 -43.29
CA ASN A 265 -4.69 30.17 -42.53
C ASN A 265 -4.55 29.67 -41.09
N HIS A 266 -4.75 30.62 -40.19
CA HIS A 266 -4.81 30.50 -38.75
C HIS A 266 -6.08 29.71 -38.37
N LEU A 267 -6.00 28.74 -37.43
CA LEU A 267 -7.18 28.10 -36.86
C LEU A 267 -7.19 28.30 -35.34
N ASP A 268 -8.22 28.99 -34.88
CA ASP A 268 -8.51 29.32 -33.49
C ASP A 268 -8.74 28.07 -32.63
N TYR A 269 -8.08 28.03 -31.48
CA TYR A 269 -8.35 27.08 -30.41
C TYR A 269 -9.45 27.65 -29.50
N LEU A 270 -10.69 27.22 -29.69
CA LEU A 270 -11.75 27.44 -28.71
C LEU A 270 -12.41 26.12 -28.30
N THR A 271 -12.14 25.77 -27.03
CA THR A 271 -13.01 25.09 -26.06
C THR A 271 -14.02 24.09 -26.62
N LYS A 272 -13.64 22.81 -26.68
CA LYS A 272 -14.58 21.71 -26.87
C LYS A 272 -15.21 21.33 -25.53
N THR A 273 -16.52 21.43 -25.45
CA THR A 273 -17.31 20.86 -24.34
C THR A 273 -17.66 19.41 -24.66
N TYR A 274 -17.60 18.54 -23.65
CA TYR A 274 -17.99 17.14 -23.80
C TYR A 274 -19.13 16.80 -22.83
N PRO A 275 -20.14 16.04 -23.27
CA PRO A 275 -21.21 15.59 -22.37
C PRO A 275 -20.73 14.44 -21.48
N CYS A 276 -21.02 14.53 -20.18
CA CYS A 276 -20.77 13.45 -19.23
C CYS A 276 -21.61 12.20 -19.57
N ILE A 277 -20.94 11.05 -19.76
CA ILE A 277 -21.54 9.78 -20.23
C ILE A 277 -22.64 9.24 -19.28
N LYS A 278 -22.69 9.65 -18.01
CA LYS A 278 -23.72 9.15 -17.05
C LYS A 278 -24.80 10.14 -16.66
N CYS A 279 -24.57 11.46 -16.74
CA CYS A 279 -25.57 12.44 -16.31
C CYS A 279 -25.95 13.47 -17.38
N GLY A 280 -25.32 13.44 -18.56
CA GLY A 280 -25.67 14.30 -19.69
C GLY A 280 -25.32 15.78 -19.53
N LYS A 281 -24.77 16.21 -18.39
CA LYS A 281 -24.38 17.61 -18.17
C LYS A 281 -23.10 17.93 -18.94
N GLN A 282 -23.07 19.08 -19.60
CA GLN A 282 -21.88 19.59 -20.31
C GLN A 282 -20.86 20.11 -19.31
N THR A 283 -19.59 19.79 -19.55
CA THR A 283 -18.46 20.37 -18.82
C THR A 283 -17.48 21.01 -19.80
N ASN A 284 -16.99 22.19 -19.44
CA ASN A 284 -15.80 22.79 -20.03
C ASN A 284 -14.57 22.20 -19.33
N GLU A 285 -13.40 22.18 -19.97
CA GLU A 285 -12.13 21.90 -19.27
C GLU A 285 -11.92 22.84 -18.08
#